data_AF-A0A948KJT2-F1
#
_entry.id   AF-A0A948KJT2-F1
#
_cell.length_a   1.000
_cell.length_b   1.000
_cell.length_c   1.000
_cell.angle_alpha   90.00
_cell.angle_beta   90.00
_cell.angle_gamma   90.00
#
_symmetry.space_group_name_H-M   'P 1'
#
loop_
_entity.id
_entity.type
_entity.pdbx_description
1 polymer ?
#
loop_
_entity_poly.entity_id
_entity_poly.type
_entity_poly.pdbx_seq_one_letter_code
_entity_poly.pdbx_strand_id
1 'polypeptide(L)'
;MLTKKIVLDKSVLEIIESMEWNYNGTLGKITCGQLDRDVYEKVNLALEQLGGKWNRKQGGHVFAMDPRPRVKGLVESGVLTVERDGFFETPFPIVQWMLERVTPVGRLLEPQAGLGAIVEHLPRKNLVSVDPKLG
;
A
#
# COMPACT_ATOMS: atom_id res chain seq x y z
N MET A 1 0.05 5.37 -11.79
CA MET A 1 -0.23 4.74 -10.48
C MET A 1 -1.24 3.63 -10.71
N LEU A 2 -0.95 2.40 -10.30
CA LEU A 2 -1.90 1.29 -10.42
C LEU A 2 -2.87 1.36 -9.25
N THR A 3 -4.16 1.35 -9.54
CA THR A 3 -5.21 1.37 -8.52
C THR A 3 -6.02 0.09 -8.58
N LYS A 4 -6.33 -0.48 -7.41
CA LYS A 4 -7.26 -1.61 -7.29
C LYS A 4 -8.57 -1.10 -6.72
N LYS A 5 -9.68 -1.38 -7.41
CA LYS A 5 -11.02 -1.18 -6.87
C LYS A 5 -11.44 -2.40 -6.07
N ILE A 6 -11.92 -2.17 -4.85
CA ILE A 6 -12.45 -3.19 -3.94
C ILE A 6 -13.90 -2.80 -3.64
N VAL A 7 -14.84 -3.68 -3.94
CA VAL A 7 -16.23 -3.51 -3.52
C VAL A 7 -16.33 -3.91 -2.06
N LEU A 8 -16.88 -3.03 -1.23
CA LEU A 8 -17.06 -3.29 0.20
C LEU A 8 -18.42 -3.92 0.47
N ASP A 9 -18.44 -4.87 1.40
CA ASP A 9 -19.66 -5.52 1.85
C ASP A 9 -20.57 -4.52 2.58
N LYS A 10 -21.89 -4.73 2.53
CA LYS A 10 -22.87 -3.84 3.16
C LYS A 10 -22.61 -3.65 4.67
N SER A 11 -22.22 -4.72 5.36
CA SER A 11 -21.89 -4.67 6.79
C SER A 11 -20.70 -3.75 7.09
N VAL A 12 -19.68 -3.73 6.22
CA VAL A 12 -18.52 -2.84 6.35
C VAL A 12 -18.94 -1.38 6.18
N LEU A 13 -19.79 -1.10 5.19
CA LEU A 13 -20.29 0.26 4.94
C LEU A 13 -21.16 0.77 6.08
N GLU A 14 -22.06 -0.07 6.61
CA GLU A 14 -22.90 0.25 7.77
C GLU A 14 -22.06 0.59 9.01
N ILE A 15 -20.98 -0.17 9.27
CA ILE A 15 -20.05 0.12 10.36
C ILE A 15 -19.40 1.49 10.17
N ILE A 16 -18.86 1.76 8.98
CA ILE A 16 -18.19 3.03 8.65
C ILE A 16 -19.16 4.21 8.78
N GLU A 17 -20.41 4.06 8.33
CA GLU A 17 -21.45 5.08 8.44
C GLU A 17 -21.85 5.35 9.89
N SER A 18 -21.90 4.31 10.74
CA SER A 18 -22.26 4.41 12.16
C SER A 18 -21.14 4.92 13.09
N MET A 19 -19.96 5.23 12.56
CA MET A 19 -18.83 5.68 13.37
C MET A 19 -19.12 7.00 14.08
N GLU A 20 -18.61 7.10 15.31
CA GLU A 20 -18.66 8.34 16.07
C GLU A 20 -17.47 9.24 15.73
N TRP A 21 -17.74 10.53 15.58
CA TRP A 21 -16.78 11.53 15.15
C TRP A 21 -16.54 12.59 16.22
N ASN A 22 -15.30 12.68 16.70
CA ASN A 22 -14.85 13.63 17.72
C ASN A 22 -13.80 14.60 17.16
N TYR A 23 -13.38 15.59 17.96
CA TYR A 23 -12.35 16.59 17.60
C TYR A 23 -12.63 17.25 16.24
N ASN A 24 -13.82 17.84 16.10
CA ASN A 24 -14.29 18.45 14.85
C ASN A 24 -14.27 17.50 13.63
N GLY A 25 -14.46 16.21 13.86
CA GLY A 25 -14.50 15.19 12.80
C GLY A 25 -13.17 14.49 12.52
N THR A 26 -12.08 14.87 13.20
CA THR A 26 -10.75 14.30 12.91
C THR A 26 -10.42 13.02 13.68
N LEU A 27 -11.28 12.58 14.60
CA LEU A 27 -11.17 11.29 15.28
C LEU A 27 -12.43 10.46 15.02
N GLY A 28 -12.28 9.37 14.28
CA GLY A 28 -13.35 8.38 14.06
C GLY A 28 -13.20 7.19 15.01
N LYS A 29 -14.30 6.78 15.65
CA LYS A 29 -14.35 5.61 16.54
C LYS A 29 -15.39 4.60 16.07
N ILE A 30 -15.01 3.31 16.14
CA ILE A 30 -15.92 2.19 15.90
C ILE A 30 -16.63 1.88 17.22
N THR A 31 -17.96 1.92 17.23
CA THR A 31 -18.78 1.81 18.46
C THR A 31 -19.69 0.59 18.51
N CYS A 32 -19.78 -0.18 17.42
CA CYS A 32 -20.61 -1.39 17.31
C CYS A 32 -20.06 -2.62 18.06
N GLY A 33 -19.12 -2.42 18.99
CA GLY A 33 -18.51 -3.50 19.78
C GLY A 33 -17.40 -4.25 19.02
N GLN A 34 -17.20 -5.51 19.41
CA GLN A 34 -16.16 -6.36 18.83
C GLN A 34 -16.57 -6.85 17.45
N LEU A 35 -15.73 -6.58 16.46
CA LEU A 35 -15.91 -7.03 15.09
C LEU A 35 -15.20 -8.35 14.85
N ASP A 36 -15.76 -9.16 13.95
CA ASP A 36 -15.03 -10.27 13.35
C ASP A 36 -13.79 -9.76 12.61
N ARG A 37 -12.73 -10.57 12.61
CA ARG A 37 -11.43 -10.17 12.09
C ARG A 37 -11.47 -9.70 10.64
N ASP A 38 -12.16 -10.43 9.75
CA ASP A 38 -12.27 -10.06 8.33
C ASP A 38 -12.98 -8.71 8.13
N VAL A 39 -14.05 -8.48 8.91
CA VAL A 39 -14.80 -7.21 8.87
C VAL A 39 -13.93 -6.07 9.38
N TYR A 40 -13.23 -6.25 10.49
CA TYR A 40 -12.31 -5.26 11.03
C TYR A 40 -11.18 -4.93 10.05
N GLU A 41 -10.56 -5.92 9.42
CA GLU A 41 -9.48 -5.71 8.46
C GLU A 41 -9.94 -4.88 7.25
N LYS A 42 -11.16 -5.12 6.74
CA LYS A 42 -11.77 -4.31 5.67
C LYS A 42 -12.09 -2.88 6.10
N VAL A 43 -12.67 -2.70 7.29
CA VAL A 43 -12.94 -1.36 7.86
C VAL A 43 -11.64 -0.60 8.07
N ASN A 44 -10.63 -1.24 8.66
CA ASN A 44 -9.33 -0.62 8.90
C ASN A 44 -8.66 -0.20 7.59
N LEU A 45 -8.63 -1.08 6.59
CA LEU A 45 -8.10 -0.77 5.26
C LEU A 45 -8.79 0.45 4.66
N ALA A 46 -10.12 0.51 4.72
CA ALA A 46 -10.87 1.65 4.21
C ALA A 46 -10.48 2.96 4.91
N LEU A 47 -10.42 2.97 6.23
CA LEU A 47 -10.07 4.16 7.01
C LEU A 47 -8.62 4.61 6.78
N GLU A 48 -7.68 3.66 6.64
CA GLU A 48 -6.28 3.96 6.32
C GLU A 48 -6.12 4.57 4.93
N GLN A 49 -6.81 4.04 3.92
CA GLN A 49 -6.80 4.61 2.57
C GLN A 49 -7.45 6.00 2.50
N LEU A 50 -8.35 6.31 3.43
CA LEU A 50 -8.90 7.67 3.60
C LEU A 50 -7.95 8.62 4.36
N GLY A 51 -6.78 8.14 4.80
CA GLY A 51 -5.75 8.91 5.50
C GLY A 51 -5.82 8.80 7.02
N GLY A 52 -6.64 7.89 7.55
CA GLY A 52 -6.75 7.64 8.98
C GLY A 52 -5.57 6.84 9.49
N LYS A 53 -5.07 7.18 10.68
CA LYS A 53 -4.06 6.39 11.38
C LYS A 53 -4.63 5.90 12.69
N TRP A 54 -4.56 4.60 12.93
CA TRP A 54 -4.96 4.03 14.21
C TRP A 54 -4.13 4.63 15.35
N ASN A 55 -4.82 5.22 16.33
CA ASN A 55 -4.19 5.76 17.54
C ASN A 55 -4.69 5.02 18.76
N ARG A 56 -3.86 4.13 19.30
CA ARG A 56 -4.17 3.32 20.48
C ARG A 56 -4.57 4.16 21.70
N LYS A 57 -3.97 5.35 21.89
CA LYS A 57 -4.22 6.20 23.05
C LYS A 57 -5.59 6.89 22.96
N GLN A 58 -6.04 7.20 21.76
CA GLN A 58 -7.36 7.80 21.51
C GLN A 58 -8.45 6.75 21.26
N GLY A 59 -8.07 5.50 20.98
CA GLY A 59 -8.98 4.40 20.70
C GLY A 59 -9.77 4.60 19.40
N GLY A 60 -9.12 5.11 18.35
CA GLY A 60 -9.77 5.41 17.08
C GLY A 60 -8.79 5.84 16.00
N HIS A 61 -9.30 6.08 14.79
CA HIS A 61 -8.54 6.57 13.65
C HIS A 61 -8.47 8.09 13.68
N VAL A 62 -7.24 8.61 13.69
CA VAL A 62 -6.97 10.04 13.68
C VAL A 62 -6.62 10.47 12.25
N PHE A 63 -7.21 11.58 11.81
CA PHE A 63 -7.04 12.14 10.48
C PHE A 63 -6.42 13.53 10.56
N ALA A 64 -5.60 13.89 9.56
CA ALA A 64 -5.01 15.23 9.48
C ALA A 64 -6.04 16.31 9.09
N MET A 65 -7.12 15.91 8.42
CA MET A 65 -8.22 16.75 7.97
C MET A 65 -9.54 16.00 8.13
N ASP A 66 -10.67 16.72 8.15
CA ASP A 66 -11.99 16.11 8.29
C ASP A 66 -12.29 15.12 7.15
N PRO A 67 -12.37 13.80 7.43
CA PRO A 67 -12.55 12.78 6.41
C PRO A 67 -14.01 12.56 6.06
N ARG A 68 -14.97 13.13 6.79
CA ARG A 68 -16.41 12.85 6.65
C ARG A 68 -16.96 13.01 5.22
N PRO A 69 -16.54 14.02 4.42
CA PRO A 69 -16.94 14.10 3.02
C PRO A 69 -16.49 12.91 2.17
N ARG A 70 -15.26 12.41 2.41
CA ARG A 70 -14.72 11.23 1.72
C ARG A 70 -15.37 9.95 2.20
N VAL A 71 -15.64 9.85 3.50
CA VAL A 71 -16.38 8.73 4.10
C VAL A 71 -17.77 8.63 3.49
N LYS A 72 -18.49 9.75 3.37
CA LYS A 72 -19.80 9.80 2.70
C LYS A 72 -19.73 9.30 1.26
N GLY A 73 -18.75 9.75 0.49
CA GLY A 73 -18.53 9.26 -0.88
C GLY A 73 -18.18 7.77 -0.96
N LEU A 74 -17.44 7.24 0.02
CA LEU A 74 -17.16 5.80 0.11
C LEU A 74 -18.44 5.00 0.40
N VAL A 75 -19.25 5.45 1.36
CA VAL A 75 -20.53 4.81 1.72
C VAL A 75 -21.50 4.82 0.54
N GLU A 76 -21.63 5.96 -0.16
CA GLU A 76 -22.50 6.10 -1.34
C GLU A 76 -22.03 5.25 -2.53
N SER A 77 -20.72 5.17 -2.77
CA SER A 77 -20.18 4.40 -3.90
C SER A 77 -20.04 2.90 -3.62
N GLY A 78 -19.81 2.52 -2.36
CA GLY A 78 -19.45 1.16 -1.96
C GLY A 78 -18.12 0.66 -2.50
N VAL A 79 -17.31 1.53 -3.12
CA VAL A 79 -16.05 1.13 -3.79
C VAL A 79 -14.86 1.85 -3.19
N LEU A 80 -13.99 1.07 -2.56
CA LEU A 80 -12.70 1.53 -2.09
C LEU A 80 -11.67 1.48 -3.24
N THR A 81 -10.97 2.58 -3.47
CA THR A 81 -9.83 2.62 -4.38
C THR A 81 -8.55 2.54 -3.57
N VAL A 82 -7.79 1.48 -3.76
CA VAL A 82 -6.51 1.24 -3.09
C VAL A 82 -5.39 1.53 -4.07
N GLU A 83 -4.48 2.41 -3.68
CA GLU A 83 -3.23 2.62 -4.40
C GLU A 83 -2.32 1.42 -4.22
N ARG A 84 -1.77 0.90 -5.33
CA ARG A 84 -0.70 -0.09 -5.30
C ARG A 84 0.58 0.51 -5.81
N ASP A 85 1.65 0.24 -5.08
CA ASP A 85 2.99 0.28 -5.64
C ASP A 85 3.07 -0.81 -6.73
N GLY A 86 3.21 -0.37 -7.97
CA GLY A 86 3.48 -1.25 -9.09
C GLY A 86 4.93 -1.71 -9.06
N PHE A 87 5.20 -2.94 -9.47
CA PHE A 87 6.55 -3.32 -9.87
C PHE A 87 6.87 -2.65 -11.21
N PHE A 88 7.95 -1.87 -11.25
CA PHE A 88 8.48 -1.29 -12.47
C PHE A 88 9.91 -1.78 -12.63
N GLU A 89 10.18 -2.51 -13.72
CA GLU A 89 11.55 -2.87 -14.05
C GLU A 89 12.40 -1.61 -14.29
N THR A 90 13.69 -1.69 -13.98
CA THR A 90 14.65 -0.66 -14.36
C THR A 90 14.69 -0.59 -15.89
N PRO A 91 14.27 0.53 -16.53
CA PRO A 91 14.26 0.61 -17.99
C PRO A 91 15.67 0.46 -18.56
N PHE A 92 15.78 -0.22 -19.70
CA PHE A 92 17.08 -0.47 -20.34
C PHE A 92 17.97 0.78 -20.51
N PRO A 93 17.45 1.97 -20.89
CA PRO A 93 18.29 3.18 -20.97
C PRO A 93 18.93 3.56 -19.63
N ILE A 94 18.27 3.30 -18.50
CA ILE A 94 18.81 3.55 -17.16
C ILE A 94 19.88 2.50 -16.82
N VAL A 95 19.65 1.24 -17.17
CA VAL A 95 20.66 0.17 -17.00
C VAL A 95 21.93 0.50 -17.77
N GLN A 96 21.83 0.93 -19.03
CA GLN A 96 22.99 1.38 -19.81
C GLN A 96 23.70 2.57 -19.16
N TRP A 97 22.94 3.58 -18.75
CA TRP A 97 23.47 4.77 -18.08
C TRP A 97 24.25 4.43 -16.79
N MET A 98 23.81 3.42 -16.04
CA MET A 98 24.50 2.89 -14.86
C MET A 98 25.81 2.20 -15.25
N LEU A 99 25.80 1.35 -16.27
CA LEU A 99 26.99 0.59 -16.73
C LEU A 99 28.08 1.48 -17.33
N GLU A 100 27.71 2.62 -17.90
CA GLU A 100 28.68 3.63 -18.37
C GLU A 100 29.43 4.32 -17.22
N ARG A 101 28.83 4.37 -16.02
CA ARG A 101 29.34 5.12 -14.86
C ARG A 101 30.07 4.27 -13.85
N VAL A 102 29.74 2.99 -13.81
CA VAL A 102 30.37 2.03 -12.93
C VAL A 102 31.05 1.00 -13.79
N THR A 103 32.37 0.84 -13.63
CA THR A 103 33.09 -0.30 -14.22
C THR A 103 32.91 -1.49 -13.27
N PRO A 104 32.07 -2.48 -13.61
CA PRO A 104 31.90 -3.65 -12.76
C PRO A 104 33.20 -4.45 -12.66
N VAL A 105 33.79 -4.51 -11.47
CA VAL A 105 34.96 -5.34 -11.17
C VAL A 105 34.61 -6.34 -10.06
N GLY A 106 35.09 -7.57 -10.18
CA GLY A 106 34.85 -8.62 -9.19
C GLY A 106 33.43 -9.20 -9.24
N ARG A 107 32.92 -9.64 -8.09
CA ARG A 107 31.60 -10.28 -7.96
C ARG A 107 30.51 -9.22 -7.77
N LEU A 108 29.46 -9.28 -8.59
CA LEU A 108 28.30 -8.40 -8.50
C LEU A 108 27.13 -9.12 -7.87
N LEU A 109 26.40 -8.42 -6.98
CA LEU A 109 25.19 -8.91 -6.34
C LEU A 109 24.08 -7.88 -6.61
N GLU A 110 22.96 -8.33 -7.20
CA GLU A 110 21.75 -7.52 -7.31
C GLU A 110 20.74 -7.99 -6.24
N PRO A 111 20.67 -7.31 -5.08
CA PRO A 111 19.65 -7.64 -4.09
C PRO A 111 18.26 -7.36 -4.69
N GLN A 112 17.32 -8.29 -4.48
CA GLN A 112 15.94 -8.16 -4.97
C GLN A 112 15.85 -7.90 -6.50
N ALA A 113 16.58 -8.68 -7.30
CA ALA A 113 16.67 -8.50 -8.76
C ALA A 113 15.32 -8.51 -9.53
N GLY A 114 14.19 -8.81 -8.88
CA GLY A 114 12.88 -8.79 -9.50
C GLY A 114 12.82 -9.76 -10.68
N LEU A 115 12.68 -9.22 -11.90
CA LEU A 115 12.71 -9.96 -13.15
C LEU A 115 14.11 -10.00 -13.83
N GLY A 116 15.13 -9.40 -13.20
CA GLY A 116 16.52 -9.49 -13.65
C GLY A 116 16.97 -8.37 -14.59
N ALA A 117 16.22 -7.28 -14.71
CA ALA A 117 16.48 -6.21 -15.69
C ALA A 117 17.92 -5.65 -15.65
N ILE A 118 18.56 -5.59 -14.47
CA ILE A 118 19.97 -5.16 -14.35
C ILE A 118 20.90 -6.36 -14.57
N VAL A 119 20.72 -7.45 -13.82
CA VAL A 119 21.53 -8.69 -13.91
C VAL A 119 21.65 -9.25 -15.34
N GLU A 120 20.58 -9.22 -16.14
CA GLU A 120 20.59 -9.68 -17.54
C GLU A 120 21.59 -8.92 -18.42
N HIS A 121 21.90 -7.69 -18.05
CA HIS A 121 22.80 -6.80 -18.80
C HIS A 121 24.20 -6.69 -18.17
N LEU A 122 24.47 -7.38 -17.05
CA LEU A 122 25.80 -7.42 -16.45
C LEU A 122 26.76 -8.33 -17.23
N PRO A 123 28.07 -8.03 -17.26
CA PRO A 123 29.06 -8.92 -17.88
C PRO A 123 29.09 -10.29 -17.20
N ARG A 124 28.85 -11.37 -17.96
CA ARG A 124 28.77 -12.75 -17.46
C ARG A 124 29.99 -13.23 -16.66
N LYS A 125 31.17 -12.64 -16.88
CA LYS A 125 32.42 -12.96 -16.16
C LYS A 125 32.37 -12.58 -14.66
N ASN A 126 31.41 -11.74 -14.27
CA ASN A 126 31.29 -11.16 -12.93
C ASN A 126 30.00 -11.57 -12.20
N LEU A 127 29.18 -12.41 -12.83
CA LEU A 127 27.88 -12.81 -12.31
C LEU A 127 28.02 -14.02 -11.38
N VAL A 128 27.63 -13.86 -10.12
CA VAL A 128 27.39 -14.99 -9.21
C VAL A 128 25.89 -15.00 -8.92
N SER A 129 25.26 -16.16 -9.14
CA SER A 129 23.82 -16.36 -9.05
C SER A 129 23.22 -15.70 -7.81
N VAL A 130 22.20 -14.86 -8.00
CA VAL A 130 21.38 -14.35 -6.91
C VAL A 130 20.12 -15.22 -6.83
N ASP A 131 19.80 -15.64 -5.61
CA ASP A 131 18.71 -16.55 -5.28
C ASP A 131 17.42 -16.24 -6.04
N PRO A 132 16.79 -17.21 -6.72
CA PRO A 132 15.48 -17.05 -7.29
C PRO A 132 14.45 -17.11 -6.16
N LYS A 133 14.21 -15.96 -5.51
CA LYS A 133 13.14 -15.72 -4.54
C LYS A 133 13.21 -16.62 -3.29
N LEU A 134 13.54 -15.99 -2.16
CA LEU A 134 12.88 -16.33 -0.90
C LEU A 134 11.36 -16.22 -1.14
N GLY A 135 10.72 -17.35 -1.43
CA GLY A 135 9.29 -17.55 -1.32
C GLY A 135 8.89 -17.88 0.11
#